data_AF-C5DSH4-F1
#
_entry.id   AF-C5DSH4-F1
#
_cell.length_a   1.000
_cell.length_b   1.000
_cell.length_c   1.000
_cell.angle_alpha   90.00
_cell.angle_beta   90.00
_cell.angle_gamma   90.00
#
_symmetry.space_group_name_H-M   'P 1'
#
loop_
_entity.id
_entity.type
_entity.pdbx_description
1 polymer ?
#
loop_
_entity_poly.entity_id
_entity_poly.type
_entity_poly.pdbx_seq_one_letter_code
_entity_poly.pdbx_strand_id
1 'polypeptide(L)'
;MSMISDESEMDLEKCVQTYEEEEIELPADSSVGQLTYFLAPYFFEKKWISDIIASLLGAFLSPSIVRLPYFILRDFYQYPYELKLLDVLSPLWMIIHYFLCFTFSFWNFIDNRKKVKIEQKVLQQLLKEVAEMDLTGDPVAWQRIASRVNHFSEEGGHHYPLFYSEEHCMRFFVREIVTPIECQTYDIRCYQEGSTVVNFWKNPPNKALTERALANYNKCVESFGKLSHTAEKDEFRDGIFEKFHSIFNTSLFYLVIIELGSFMIMMLTFIISMISCAIFNSFATPH
;
A
#
# COMPACT_ATOMS: atom_id res chain seq x y z
N MET A 1 -16.35 11.83 74.30
CA MET A 1 -16.47 12.97 73.34
C MET A 1 -15.08 13.17 72.74
N SER A 2 -14.79 12.95 71.47
CA SER A 2 -15.62 12.80 70.28
C SER A 2 -15.08 11.68 69.40
N MET A 3 -16.01 10.92 68.83
CA MET A 3 -15.84 10.01 67.71
C MET A 3 -15.68 10.87 66.44
N ILE A 4 -14.68 10.58 65.60
CA ILE A 4 -14.64 10.97 64.18
C ILE A 4 -14.07 9.76 63.44
N SER A 5 -14.99 8.89 63.02
CA SER A 5 -14.87 8.15 61.77
C SER A 5 -14.92 9.15 60.63
N ASP A 6 -14.04 9.03 59.64
CA ASP A 6 -14.43 9.39 58.27
C ASP A 6 -13.70 8.49 57.29
N GLU A 7 -14.53 7.80 56.51
CA GLU A 7 -14.23 6.93 55.41
C GLU A 7 -13.45 7.71 54.34
N SER A 8 -12.24 7.24 53.98
CA SER A 8 -11.65 7.56 52.68
C SER A 8 -11.65 6.34 51.77
N GLU A 9 -12.73 5.57 51.85
CA GLU A 9 -13.25 4.73 50.76
C GLU A 9 -14.25 5.61 49.99
N MET A 10 -13.74 6.48 49.11
CA MET A 10 -14.56 7.13 48.08
C MET A 10 -13.92 6.86 46.72
N ASP A 11 -14.59 5.97 46.00
CA ASP A 11 -14.95 6.14 44.60
C ASP A 11 -13.81 6.17 43.57
N LEU A 12 -13.06 5.06 43.52
CA LEU A 12 -12.41 4.61 42.27
C LEU A 12 -13.43 4.07 41.23
N GLU A 13 -14.72 4.06 41.55
CA GLU A 13 -15.80 3.52 40.71
C GLU A 13 -16.49 4.57 39.82
N LYS A 14 -15.99 5.80 39.77
CA LYS A 14 -16.57 6.87 38.92
C LYS A 14 -15.62 7.42 37.87
N CYS A 15 -14.86 6.54 37.22
CA CYS A 15 -14.36 6.75 35.86
C CYS A 15 -15.04 5.78 34.88
N VAL A 16 -16.36 5.61 35.02
CA VAL A 16 -17.15 5.25 33.84
C VAL A 16 -17.13 6.49 32.95
N GLN A 17 -16.17 6.54 32.04
CA GLN A 17 -16.20 7.46 30.90
C GLN A 17 -17.57 7.28 30.26
N THR A 18 -18.45 8.21 30.55
CA THR A 18 -19.67 8.44 29.79
C THR A 18 -19.13 8.98 28.47
N TYR A 19 -18.80 8.08 27.55
CA TYR A 19 -18.73 8.42 26.14
C TYR A 19 -20.15 8.89 25.83
N GLU A 20 -20.35 10.21 25.90
CA GLU A 20 -21.38 10.85 25.09
C GLU A 20 -21.25 10.24 23.69
N GLU A 21 -22.37 9.89 23.07
CA GLU A 21 -22.42 9.38 21.70
C GLU A 21 -21.91 10.48 20.75
N GLU A 22 -20.61 10.74 20.76
CA GLU A 22 -19.90 11.37 19.66
C GLU A 22 -20.16 10.48 18.45
N GLU A 23 -20.68 11.09 17.40
CA GLU A 23 -20.94 10.46 16.13
C GLU A 23 -19.65 9.73 15.69
N ILE A 24 -19.72 8.40 15.61
CA ILE A 24 -18.55 7.55 15.38
C ILE A 24 -18.15 7.72 13.92
N GLU A 25 -17.32 8.72 13.63
CA GLU A 25 -16.89 9.01 12.26
C GLU A 25 -15.73 8.10 11.85
N LEU A 26 -15.92 7.35 10.78
CA LEU A 26 -14.87 6.60 10.09
C LEU A 26 -14.41 7.36 8.83
N PRO A 27 -13.22 7.06 8.30
CA PRO A 27 -12.71 7.74 7.11
C PRO A 27 -13.63 7.65 5.88
N ALA A 28 -14.49 6.63 5.79
CA ALA A 28 -15.46 6.50 4.70
C ALA A 28 -16.56 7.56 4.74
N ASP A 29 -16.87 8.11 5.92
CA ASP A 29 -18.07 8.92 6.17
C ASP A 29 -17.94 10.36 5.65
N SER A 30 -16.72 10.84 5.42
CA SER A 30 -16.45 12.17 4.87
C SER A 30 -15.44 12.15 3.71
N SER A 31 -15.63 13.03 2.72
CA SER A 31 -14.71 13.13 1.58
C SER A 31 -13.27 13.44 2.00
N VAL A 32 -13.11 14.21 3.08
CA VAL A 32 -11.81 14.52 3.69
C VAL A 32 -11.20 13.28 4.34
N GLY A 33 -12.00 12.52 5.11
CA GLY A 33 -11.58 11.23 5.66
C GLY A 33 -11.12 10.27 4.57
N GLN A 34 -11.84 10.21 3.45
CA GLN A 34 -11.51 9.32 2.34
C GLN A 34 -10.16 9.66 1.73
N LEU A 35 -9.93 10.94 1.44
CA LEU A 35 -8.66 11.41 0.90
C LEU A 35 -7.50 11.17 1.88
N THR A 36 -7.74 11.44 3.17
CA THR A 36 -6.75 11.28 4.23
C THR A 36 -6.36 9.81 4.39
N TYR A 37 -7.30 8.87 4.36
CA TYR A 37 -7.02 7.44 4.44
C TYR A 37 -6.02 6.96 3.37
N PHE A 38 -6.19 7.42 2.13
CA PHE A 38 -5.32 7.01 1.02
C PHE A 38 -4.00 7.78 0.96
N LEU A 39 -4.02 9.09 1.24
CA LEU A 39 -2.84 9.94 1.08
C LEU A 39 -1.97 10.02 2.33
N ALA A 40 -2.54 10.04 3.53
CA ALA A 40 -1.77 10.20 4.76
C ALA A 40 -0.63 9.17 4.88
N PRO A 41 -0.87 7.86 4.69
CA PRO A 41 0.22 6.90 4.80
C PRO A 41 1.28 7.10 3.71
N TYR A 42 0.90 7.53 2.50
CA TYR A 42 1.85 7.84 1.41
C TYR A 42 2.83 8.93 1.83
N PHE A 43 2.33 9.96 2.53
CA PHE A 43 3.13 11.09 3.01
C PHE A 43 3.89 10.79 4.30
N PHE A 44 3.24 10.19 5.31
CA PHE A 44 3.83 9.90 6.62
C PHE A 44 4.90 8.81 6.57
N GLU A 45 4.72 7.77 5.75
CA GLU A 45 5.75 6.74 5.53
C GLU A 45 6.90 7.24 4.64
N LYS A 46 6.86 8.52 4.21
CA LYS A 46 7.83 9.15 3.29
C LYS A 46 7.99 8.38 1.97
N LYS A 47 7.00 7.56 1.61
CA LYS A 47 7.05 6.73 0.41
C LYS A 47 7.11 7.58 -0.85
N TRP A 48 6.41 8.71 -0.84
CA TRP A 48 6.46 9.72 -1.89
C TRP A 48 7.88 10.21 -2.24
N ILE A 49 8.79 10.34 -1.26
CA ILE A 49 10.17 10.76 -1.52
C ILE A 49 10.89 9.69 -2.33
N SER A 50 10.79 8.44 -1.90
CA SER A 50 11.36 7.29 -2.61
C SER A 50 10.81 7.20 -4.02
N ASP A 51 9.51 7.39 -4.19
CA ASP A 51 8.83 7.24 -5.48
C ASP A 51 9.18 8.39 -6.43
N ILE A 52 9.32 9.63 -5.93
CA ILE A 52 9.85 10.75 -6.72
C ILE A 52 11.28 10.47 -7.17
N ILE A 53 12.16 10.07 -6.26
CA ILE A 53 13.58 9.80 -6.60
C ILE A 53 13.67 8.65 -7.61
N ALA A 54 12.96 7.55 -7.39
CA ALA A 54 12.95 6.41 -8.30
C ALA A 54 12.39 6.79 -9.68
N SER A 55 11.33 7.60 -9.73
CA SER A 55 10.73 8.07 -10.99
C SER A 55 11.66 9.03 -11.73
N LEU A 56 12.37 9.91 -11.03
CA LEU A 56 13.39 10.78 -11.63
C LEU A 56 14.57 9.98 -12.16
N LEU A 57 15.05 8.98 -11.42
CA LEU A 57 16.11 8.08 -11.87
C LEU A 57 15.68 7.28 -13.11
N GLY A 58 14.46 6.72 -13.11
CA GLY A 58 13.89 6.03 -14.25
C GLY A 58 13.79 6.94 -15.48
N ALA A 59 13.24 8.15 -15.31
CA ALA A 59 13.12 9.14 -16.37
C ALA A 59 14.46 9.65 -16.91
N PHE A 60 15.53 9.61 -16.09
CA PHE A 60 16.87 10.00 -16.52
C PHE A 60 17.59 8.86 -17.26
N LEU A 61 17.49 7.63 -16.75
CA LEU A 61 18.21 6.46 -17.28
C LEU A 61 17.63 5.97 -18.60
N SER A 62 16.30 5.91 -18.75
CA SER A 62 15.62 5.43 -19.95
C SER A 62 16.09 6.15 -21.24
N PRO A 63 15.97 7.49 -21.36
CA PRO A 63 16.41 8.20 -22.56
C PRO A 63 17.93 8.16 -22.75
N SER A 64 18.70 8.09 -21.66
CA SER A 64 20.16 8.03 -21.72
C SER A 64 20.67 6.72 -22.35
N ILE A 65 20.02 5.59 -22.05
CA ILE A 65 20.40 4.27 -22.61
C ILE A 65 20.11 4.22 -24.12
N VAL A 66 18.93 4.68 -24.55
CA VAL A 66 18.54 4.68 -25.98
C VAL A 66 19.38 5.67 -26.80
N ARG A 67 19.82 6.79 -26.22
CA ARG A 67 20.53 7.86 -26.93
C ARG A 67 22.05 7.78 -26.84
N LEU A 68 22.62 6.98 -25.93
CA LEU A 68 24.06 6.72 -25.87
C LEU A 68 24.63 6.28 -27.24
N PRO A 69 24.03 5.30 -27.94
CA PRO A 69 24.47 4.90 -29.29
C PRO A 69 24.36 6.04 -30.32
N TYR A 70 23.34 6.90 -30.20
CA TYR A 70 23.19 8.07 -31.07
C TYR A 70 24.35 9.06 -30.90
N PHE A 71 24.77 9.33 -29.66
CA PHE A 71 25.92 10.21 -29.43
C PHE A 71 27.24 9.62 -29.92
N ILE A 72 27.45 8.32 -29.71
CA ILE A 72 28.64 7.62 -30.23
C ILE A 72 28.66 7.71 -31.77
N LEU A 73 27.52 7.49 -32.43
CA LEU A 73 27.39 7.61 -33.89
C LEU A 73 27.67 9.05 -34.38
N ARG A 74 27.14 10.06 -33.68
CA ARG A 74 27.36 11.47 -34.02
C ARG A 74 28.84 11.85 -33.92
N ASP A 75 29.48 11.50 -32.80
CA ASP A 75 30.88 11.83 -32.55
C ASP A 75 31.80 11.17 -33.58
N PHE A 76 31.44 9.95 -34.01
CA PHE A 76 32.14 9.25 -35.08
C PHE A 76 32.14 10.01 -36.42
N TYR A 77 31.06 10.71 -36.77
CA TYR A 77 30.96 11.48 -38.01
C TYR A 77 31.51 12.92 -37.93
N GLN A 78 32.14 13.32 -36.80
CA GLN A 78 32.73 14.66 -36.58
C GLN A 78 31.79 15.82 -36.94
N TYR A 79 30.48 15.67 -36.72
CA TYR A 79 29.52 16.71 -37.05
C TYR A 79 29.60 17.85 -36.01
N PRO A 80 29.93 19.10 -36.40
CA PRO A 80 30.16 20.20 -35.45
C PRO A 80 28.82 20.77 -34.99
N TYR A 81 28.17 20.08 -34.06
CA TYR A 81 26.94 20.55 -33.41
C TYR A 81 27.19 20.68 -31.91
N GLU A 82 27.09 21.91 -31.38
CA GLU A 82 27.20 22.17 -29.94
C GLU A 82 26.06 21.44 -29.22
N LEU A 83 26.41 20.43 -28.43
CA LEU A 83 25.46 19.63 -27.67
C LEU A 83 24.79 20.51 -26.61
N LYS A 84 23.52 20.88 -26.81
CA LYS A 84 22.74 21.44 -25.70
C LYS A 84 22.19 20.29 -24.87
N LEU A 85 22.21 20.45 -23.56
CA LEU A 85 21.69 19.46 -22.61
C LEU A 85 20.20 19.12 -22.88
N LEU A 86 19.46 20.06 -23.49
CA LEU A 86 18.08 19.92 -23.99
C LEU A 86 17.95 18.97 -25.20
N ASP A 87 19.01 18.79 -26.00
CA ASP A 87 19.02 17.83 -27.12
C ASP A 87 19.19 16.38 -26.59
N VAL A 88 19.89 16.23 -25.46
CA VAL A 88 20.10 14.95 -24.75
C VAL A 88 18.85 14.53 -23.99
N LEU A 89 18.21 15.47 -23.31
CA LEU A 89 17.03 15.26 -22.48
C LEU A 89 15.82 15.88 -23.17
N SER A 90 15.12 15.12 -24.03
CA SER A 90 13.84 15.60 -24.55
C SER A 90 12.91 15.86 -23.36
N PRO A 91 12.52 17.12 -23.09
CA PRO A 91 11.75 17.44 -21.90
C PRO A 91 10.42 16.69 -21.88
N LEU A 92 9.79 16.57 -23.06
CA LEU A 92 8.54 15.82 -23.23
C LEU A 92 8.72 14.33 -22.87
N TRP A 93 9.82 13.71 -23.32
CA TRP A 93 10.10 12.30 -23.02
C TRP A 93 10.32 12.09 -21.52
N MET A 94 11.14 12.94 -20.89
CA MET A 94 11.36 12.86 -19.44
C MET A 94 10.07 13.06 -18.64
N ILE A 95 9.23 14.01 -19.06
CA ILE A 95 7.92 14.26 -18.44
C ILE A 95 7.04 13.00 -18.52
N ILE A 96 6.94 12.37 -19.69
CA ILE A 96 6.14 11.14 -19.88
C ILE A 96 6.65 10.00 -18.97
N HIS A 97 7.96 9.79 -18.92
CA HIS A 97 8.55 8.69 -18.14
C HIS A 97 8.40 8.94 -16.64
N TYR A 98 8.66 10.16 -16.21
CA TYR A 98 8.46 10.56 -14.83
C TYR A 98 7.02 10.35 -14.39
N PHE A 99 6.04 10.84 -15.16
CA PHE A 99 4.63 10.66 -14.82
C PHE A 99 4.22 9.19 -14.81
N LEU A 100 4.66 8.38 -15.77
CA LEU A 100 4.33 6.95 -15.79
C LEU A 100 4.96 6.19 -14.62
N CYS A 101 6.24 6.41 -14.33
CA CYS A 101 6.90 5.78 -13.18
C CYS A 101 6.29 6.23 -11.85
N PHE A 102 5.96 7.52 -11.72
CA PHE A 102 5.39 8.07 -10.49
C PHE A 102 3.96 7.57 -10.28
N THR A 103 3.12 7.62 -11.30
CA THR A 103 1.73 7.12 -11.23
C THR A 103 1.71 5.63 -10.95
N PHE A 104 2.61 4.85 -11.56
CA PHE A 104 2.75 3.44 -11.23
C PHE A 104 3.17 3.19 -9.79
N SER A 105 4.17 3.92 -9.29
CA SER A 105 4.66 3.77 -7.91
C SER A 105 3.56 4.13 -6.90
N PHE A 106 2.88 5.26 -7.12
CA PHE A 106 1.73 5.68 -6.33
C PHE A 106 0.58 4.67 -6.37
N TRP A 107 0.29 4.12 -7.55
CA TRP A 107 -0.74 3.10 -7.70
C TRP A 107 -0.38 1.80 -6.98
N ASN A 108 0.85 1.32 -7.14
CA ASN A 108 1.37 0.15 -6.46
C ASN A 108 1.34 0.33 -4.94
N PHE A 109 1.58 1.56 -4.45
CA PHE A 109 1.40 1.88 -3.04
C PHE A 109 -0.06 1.70 -2.60
N ILE A 110 -1.04 2.24 -3.33
CA ILE A 110 -2.47 2.08 -3.00
C ILE A 110 -2.88 0.60 -3.02
N ASP A 111 -2.43 -0.17 -4.00
CA ASP A 111 -2.73 -1.60 -4.09
C ASP A 111 -2.19 -2.37 -2.88
N ASN A 112 -0.93 -2.10 -2.50
CA ASN A 112 -0.32 -2.73 -1.33
C ASN A 112 -1.01 -2.34 -0.02
N ARG A 113 -1.66 -1.17 0.07
CA ARG A 113 -2.43 -0.77 1.27
C ARG A 113 -3.67 -1.63 1.51
N LYS A 114 -4.25 -2.26 0.47
CA LYS A 114 -5.36 -3.22 0.64
C LYS A 114 -4.93 -4.46 1.44
N LYS A 115 -3.65 -4.78 1.40
CA LYS A 115 -3.02 -5.86 2.18
C LYS A 115 -2.55 -5.28 3.52
N VAL A 116 -3.50 -4.76 4.31
CA VAL A 116 -3.25 -4.10 5.60
C VAL A 116 -2.28 -4.92 6.43
N LYS A 117 -1.14 -4.32 6.73
CA LYS A 117 -0.12 -4.87 7.62
C LYS A 117 -0.45 -4.38 9.02
N ILE A 118 -0.75 -5.29 9.94
CA ILE A 118 -1.14 -4.93 11.31
C ILE A 118 -0.03 -5.24 12.31
N GLU A 119 0.22 -4.31 13.23
CA GLU A 119 1.09 -4.56 14.37
C GLU A 119 0.42 -5.48 15.40
N GLN A 120 1.21 -6.26 16.13
CA GLN A 120 0.73 -7.21 17.11
C GLN A 120 -0.16 -6.56 18.18
N LYS A 121 0.20 -5.37 18.67
CA LYS A 121 -0.59 -4.65 19.70
C LYS A 121 -1.94 -4.20 19.17
N VAL A 122 -1.98 -3.70 17.94
CA VAL A 122 -3.22 -3.27 17.27
C VAL A 122 -4.11 -4.48 16.97
N LEU A 123 -3.51 -5.61 16.57
CA LEU A 123 -4.23 -6.86 16.37
C LEU A 123 -4.80 -7.39 17.70
N GLN A 124 -4.05 -7.33 18.79
CA GLN A 124 -4.58 -7.66 20.13
C GLN A 124 -5.76 -6.78 20.50
N GLN A 125 -5.69 -5.47 20.21
CA GLN A 125 -6.80 -4.56 20.48
C GLN A 125 -8.04 -4.92 19.65
N LEU A 126 -7.87 -5.16 18.34
CA LEU A 126 -8.96 -5.62 17.48
C LEU A 126 -9.66 -6.86 18.04
N LEU A 127 -8.88 -7.87 18.45
CA LEU A 127 -9.45 -9.11 18.98
C LEU A 127 -10.15 -8.90 20.33
N LYS A 128 -9.66 -8.00 21.18
CA LYS A 128 -10.35 -7.64 22.44
C LYS A 128 -11.70 -6.98 22.16
N GLU A 129 -11.71 -5.97 21.29
CA GLU A 129 -12.95 -5.28 20.91
C GLU A 129 -13.95 -6.27 20.30
N VAL A 130 -13.52 -7.14 19.38
CA VAL A 130 -14.39 -8.17 18.79
C VAL A 130 -14.87 -9.19 19.83
N ALA A 131 -14.06 -9.53 20.84
CA ALA A 131 -14.44 -10.49 21.87
C ALA A 131 -15.43 -9.91 22.90
N GLU A 132 -15.42 -8.60 23.12
CA GLU A 132 -16.19 -7.92 24.17
C GLU A 132 -17.45 -7.22 23.64
N MET A 133 -17.45 -6.79 22.37
CA MET A 133 -18.57 -6.09 21.75
C MET A 133 -19.78 -7.01 21.55
N ASP A 134 -20.99 -6.48 21.74
CA ASP A 134 -22.23 -7.20 21.40
C ASP A 134 -22.50 -7.17 19.89
N LEU A 135 -21.83 -8.05 19.15
CA LEU A 135 -21.99 -8.17 17.70
C LEU A 135 -23.42 -8.59 17.26
N THR A 136 -24.26 -9.08 18.18
CA THR A 136 -25.61 -9.57 17.85
C THR A 136 -26.68 -8.52 18.10
N GLY A 137 -26.57 -7.79 19.21
CA GLY A 137 -27.54 -6.77 19.60
C GLY A 137 -27.24 -5.36 19.08
N ASP A 138 -25.99 -5.05 18.76
CA ASP A 138 -25.56 -3.72 18.35
C ASP A 138 -25.39 -3.59 16.81
N PRO A 139 -26.24 -2.82 16.12
CA PRO A 139 -26.17 -2.68 14.66
C PRO A 139 -24.93 -1.91 14.19
N VAL A 140 -24.27 -1.13 15.06
CA VAL A 140 -23.05 -0.36 14.74
C VAL A 140 -21.81 -0.94 15.41
N ALA A 141 -21.84 -2.22 15.80
CA ALA A 141 -20.74 -2.87 16.52
C ALA A 141 -19.41 -2.79 15.74
N TRP A 142 -19.43 -3.09 14.44
CA TRP A 142 -18.23 -3.03 13.60
C TRP A 142 -17.72 -1.61 13.38
N GLN A 143 -18.61 -0.62 13.30
CA GLN A 143 -18.25 0.79 13.25
C GLN A 143 -17.52 1.22 14.54
N ARG A 144 -18.05 0.84 15.71
CA ARG A 144 -17.42 1.07 17.02
C ARG A 144 -16.06 0.39 17.14
N ILE A 145 -15.97 -0.87 16.74
CA ILE A 145 -14.71 -1.63 16.75
C ILE A 145 -13.67 -0.93 15.85
N ALA A 146 -14.04 -0.59 14.61
CA ALA A 146 -13.14 0.07 13.67
C ALA A 146 -12.63 1.41 14.20
N SER A 147 -13.51 2.24 14.78
CA SER A 147 -13.15 3.53 15.35
C SER A 147 -12.22 3.40 16.56
N ARG A 148 -12.55 2.53 17.52
CA ARG A 148 -11.70 2.28 18.70
C ARG A 148 -10.32 1.76 18.34
N VAL A 149 -10.23 0.86 17.36
CA VAL A 149 -8.94 0.34 16.89
C VAL A 149 -8.14 1.42 16.15
N ASN A 150 -8.79 2.28 15.35
CA ASN A 150 -8.14 3.43 14.73
C ASN A 150 -7.58 4.40 15.77
N HIS A 151 -8.38 4.76 16.78
CA HIS A 151 -7.95 5.63 17.88
C HIS A 151 -6.77 5.04 18.65
N PHE A 152 -6.84 3.76 19.03
CA PHE A 152 -5.75 3.05 19.69
C PHE A 152 -4.47 3.04 18.84
N SER A 153 -4.62 2.85 17.53
CA SER A 153 -3.50 2.89 16.59
C SER A 153 -2.85 4.28 16.54
N GLU A 154 -3.66 5.33 16.58
CA GLU A 154 -3.20 6.72 16.61
C GLU A 154 -2.43 7.07 17.89
N GLU A 155 -2.97 6.68 19.05
CA GLU A 155 -2.27 6.78 20.34
C GLU A 155 -0.96 5.99 20.36
N GLY A 156 -0.92 4.86 19.65
CA GLY A 156 0.26 4.01 19.46
C GLY A 156 1.33 4.62 18.54
N GLY A 157 1.09 5.81 17.97
CA GLY A 157 2.02 6.53 17.09
C GLY A 157 1.80 6.30 15.60
N HIS A 158 0.72 5.63 15.18
CA HIS A 158 0.37 5.56 13.76
C HIS A 158 -0.40 6.81 13.36
N HIS A 159 0.17 7.64 12.48
CA HIS A 159 -0.43 8.93 12.10
C HIS A 159 -1.59 8.84 11.10
N TYR A 160 -2.20 7.67 10.95
CA TYR A 160 -3.29 7.47 10.00
C TYR A 160 -4.20 6.32 10.44
N PRO A 161 -5.50 6.37 10.07
CA PRO A 161 -6.45 5.30 10.35
C PRO A 161 -6.08 3.99 9.66
N LEU A 162 -6.26 2.87 10.37
CA LEU A 162 -6.02 1.52 9.87
C LEU A 162 -7.21 1.03 9.02
N PHE A 163 -8.41 1.19 9.56
CA PHE A 163 -9.67 0.80 8.93
C PHE A 163 -10.38 1.99 8.30
N TYR A 164 -10.85 1.78 7.08
CA TYR A 164 -11.51 2.79 6.26
C TYR A 164 -13.01 2.89 6.59
N SER A 165 -13.65 1.75 6.82
CA SER A 165 -15.07 1.59 7.11
C SER A 165 -15.29 0.39 8.04
N GLU A 166 -16.50 0.28 8.61
CA GLU A 166 -16.93 -0.90 9.37
C GLU A 166 -16.77 -2.19 8.56
N GLU A 167 -17.14 -2.14 7.28
CA GLU A 167 -17.06 -3.26 6.36
C GLU A 167 -15.60 -3.64 6.11
N HIS A 168 -14.69 -2.67 5.98
CA HIS A 168 -13.27 -2.94 5.83
C HIS A 168 -12.71 -3.66 7.07
N CYS A 169 -13.10 -3.24 8.27
CA CYS A 169 -12.71 -3.89 9.52
C CYS A 169 -13.22 -5.33 9.60
N MET A 170 -14.50 -5.55 9.32
CA MET A 170 -15.12 -6.88 9.31
C MET A 170 -14.45 -7.81 8.28
N ARG A 171 -14.27 -7.34 7.03
CA ARG A 171 -13.61 -8.12 5.97
C ARG A 171 -12.18 -8.49 6.34
N PHE A 172 -11.44 -7.56 6.94
CA PHE A 172 -10.10 -7.84 7.45
C PHE A 172 -10.12 -8.96 8.50
N PHE A 173 -11.03 -8.88 9.49
CA PHE A 173 -11.15 -9.92 10.52
C PHE A 173 -11.46 -11.30 9.89
N VAL A 174 -12.39 -11.37 8.94
CA VAL A 174 -12.72 -12.63 8.26
C VAL A 174 -11.53 -13.17 7.47
N ARG A 175 -10.85 -12.32 6.69
CA ARG A 175 -9.74 -12.72 5.84
C ARG A 175 -8.51 -13.16 6.63
N GLU A 176 -8.14 -12.42 7.68
CA GLU A 176 -6.88 -12.63 8.40
C GLU A 176 -7.02 -13.50 9.66
N ILE A 177 -8.23 -13.65 10.21
CA ILE A 177 -8.47 -14.45 11.44
C ILE A 177 -9.31 -15.69 11.15
N VAL A 178 -10.51 -15.50 10.58
CA VAL A 178 -11.48 -16.61 10.40
C VAL A 178 -10.96 -17.59 9.34
N THR A 179 -10.58 -17.09 8.16
CA THR A 179 -10.16 -17.92 7.02
C THR A 179 -8.96 -18.82 7.36
N PRO A 180 -7.86 -18.33 7.98
CA PRO A 180 -6.74 -19.20 8.34
C PRO A 180 -7.10 -20.31 9.33
N ILE A 181 -8.07 -20.07 10.22
CA ILE A 181 -8.54 -21.05 11.20
C ILE A 181 -9.44 -22.10 10.53
N GLU A 182 -10.38 -21.68 9.68
CA GLU A 182 -11.25 -22.57 8.90
C GLU A 182 -10.42 -23.47 7.97
N CYS A 183 -9.39 -22.92 7.32
CA CYS A 183 -8.45 -23.67 6.50
C CYS A 183 -7.40 -24.46 7.31
N GLN A 184 -7.45 -24.41 8.64
CA GLN A 184 -6.51 -25.10 9.55
C GLN A 184 -5.03 -24.76 9.33
N THR A 185 -4.76 -23.60 8.71
CA THR A 185 -3.38 -23.12 8.50
C THR A 185 -2.85 -22.42 9.74
N TYR A 186 -3.73 -21.77 10.51
CA TYR A 186 -3.40 -20.97 11.70
C TYR A 186 -2.29 -19.94 11.44
N ASP A 187 -2.13 -19.50 10.19
CA ASP A 187 -1.09 -18.56 9.78
C ASP A 187 -1.58 -17.11 9.92
N ILE A 188 -1.75 -16.68 11.17
CA ILE A 188 -2.15 -15.31 11.49
C ILE A 188 -0.89 -14.47 11.63
N ARG A 189 -0.57 -13.66 10.63
CA ARG A 189 0.67 -12.87 10.58
C ARG A 189 0.45 -11.46 11.12
N CYS A 190 1.39 -10.98 11.94
CA CYS A 190 1.43 -9.59 12.39
C CYS A 190 2.88 -9.11 12.53
N TYR A 191 3.06 -7.79 12.61
CA TYR A 191 4.36 -7.17 12.85
C TYR A 191 4.61 -6.96 14.34
N GLN A 192 5.77 -7.37 14.81
CA GLN A 192 6.31 -7.01 16.11
C GLN A 192 7.42 -5.97 15.91
N GLU A 193 7.35 -4.86 16.67
CA GLU A 193 8.38 -3.80 16.69
C GLU A 193 8.73 -3.28 15.27
N GLY A 194 7.70 -3.06 14.45
CA GLY A 194 7.82 -2.42 13.14
C GLY A 194 8.46 -3.23 12.01
N SER A 195 8.99 -4.44 12.24
CA SER A 195 9.70 -5.16 11.18
C SER A 195 9.64 -6.70 11.24
N THR A 196 9.49 -7.29 12.43
CA THR A 196 9.54 -8.76 12.55
C THR A 196 8.15 -9.33 12.31
N VAL A 197 7.99 -10.11 11.23
CA VAL A 197 6.76 -10.86 10.98
C VAL A 197 6.72 -12.06 11.92
N VAL A 198 5.71 -12.12 12.77
CA VAL A 198 5.49 -13.22 13.71
C VAL A 198 4.13 -13.85 13.47
N ASN A 199 4.03 -15.15 13.79
CA ASN A 199 2.74 -15.83 13.80
C ASN A 199 2.08 -15.60 15.18
N PHE A 200 0.98 -14.85 15.16
CA PHE A 200 0.22 -14.42 16.33
C PHE A 200 -0.33 -15.60 17.15
N TRP A 201 -0.79 -16.65 16.46
CA TRP A 201 -1.45 -17.82 17.05
C TRP A 201 -0.52 -18.70 17.88
N LYS A 202 0.80 -18.65 17.63
CA LYS A 202 1.78 -19.47 18.38
C LYS A 202 1.88 -19.08 19.86
N ASN A 203 1.46 -17.88 20.23
CA ASN A 203 1.49 -17.40 21.61
C ASN A 203 0.19 -17.83 22.34
N PRO A 204 0.26 -18.56 23.48
CA PRO A 204 -0.95 -19.10 24.11
C PRO A 204 -1.98 -18.04 24.56
N PRO A 205 -1.60 -16.93 25.22
CA PRO A 205 -2.52 -15.81 25.46
C PRO A 205 -3.22 -15.27 24.20
N ASN A 206 -2.46 -15.07 23.12
CA ASN A 206 -2.99 -14.59 21.84
C ASN A 206 -3.98 -15.58 21.22
N LYS A 207 -3.68 -16.88 21.31
CA LYS A 207 -4.57 -17.95 20.88
C LYS A 207 -5.91 -17.91 21.61
N ALA A 208 -5.88 -17.87 22.95
CA ALA A 208 -7.11 -17.81 23.75
C ALA A 208 -7.97 -16.57 23.44
N LEU A 209 -7.32 -15.42 23.21
CA LEU A 209 -8.00 -14.20 22.79
C LEU A 209 -8.64 -14.35 21.40
N THR A 210 -7.92 -14.94 20.45
CA THR A 210 -8.40 -15.19 19.09
C THR A 210 -9.61 -16.15 19.11
N GLU A 211 -9.53 -17.23 19.89
CA GLU A 211 -10.64 -18.19 20.04
C GLU A 211 -11.88 -17.52 20.65
N ARG A 212 -11.71 -16.61 21.62
CA ARG A 212 -12.81 -15.84 22.21
C ARG A 212 -13.46 -14.90 21.19
N ALA A 213 -12.66 -14.15 20.43
CA ALA A 213 -13.15 -13.26 19.37
C ALA A 213 -13.90 -14.04 18.28
N LEU A 214 -13.35 -15.19 17.86
CA LEU A 214 -13.97 -16.08 16.87
C LEU A 214 -15.31 -16.65 17.37
N ALA A 215 -15.38 -17.07 18.64
CA ALA A 215 -16.62 -17.58 19.21
C ALA A 215 -17.73 -16.50 19.22
N ASN A 216 -17.38 -15.25 19.54
CA ASN A 216 -18.34 -14.14 19.50
C ASN A 216 -18.82 -13.84 18.08
N TYR A 217 -17.89 -13.83 17.10
CA TYR A 217 -18.22 -13.67 15.69
C TYR A 217 -19.14 -14.78 15.17
N ASN A 218 -18.84 -16.04 15.48
CA ASN A 218 -19.65 -17.17 15.02
C ASN A 218 -21.08 -17.13 15.60
N LYS A 219 -21.22 -16.73 16.87
CA LYS A 219 -22.53 -16.53 17.49
C LYS A 219 -23.37 -15.48 16.74
N CYS A 220 -22.75 -14.39 16.32
CA CYS A 220 -23.39 -13.37 15.48
C CYS A 220 -23.81 -13.97 14.12
N VAL A 221 -22.90 -14.64 13.39
CA VAL A 221 -23.19 -15.23 12.07
C VAL A 221 -24.31 -16.28 12.11
N GLU A 222 -24.35 -17.11 13.16
CA GLU A 222 -25.43 -18.10 13.36
C GLU A 222 -26.79 -17.43 13.61
N SER A 223 -26.80 -16.32 14.35
CA SER A 223 -28.04 -15.59 14.68
C SER A 223 -28.67 -14.87 13.49
N PHE A 224 -27.87 -14.38 12.55
CA PHE A 224 -28.34 -13.64 11.37
C PHE A 224 -28.60 -14.51 10.14
N GLY A 225 -28.45 -15.84 10.26
CA GLY A 225 -28.74 -16.77 9.18
C GLY A 225 -27.80 -16.58 7.99
N LYS A 226 -26.64 -17.26 8.03
CA LYS A 226 -25.68 -17.35 6.92
C LYS A 226 -25.45 -15.99 6.23
N LEU A 227 -24.72 -15.11 6.91
CA LEU A 227 -23.79 -14.16 6.26
C LEU A 227 -22.66 -14.89 5.49
N SER A 228 -22.90 -16.13 5.02
CA SER A 228 -22.03 -16.83 4.10
C SER A 228 -22.15 -16.16 2.74
N HIS A 229 -21.00 -15.84 2.15
CA HIS A 229 -20.76 -15.30 0.80
C HIS A 229 -20.43 -13.80 0.67
N THR A 230 -20.38 -12.99 1.73
CA THR A 230 -19.82 -11.62 1.59
C THR A 230 -18.31 -11.59 1.39
N ALA A 231 -17.60 -12.70 1.65
CA ALA A 231 -16.20 -12.88 1.23
C ALA A 231 -16.04 -13.06 -0.30
N GLU A 232 -17.11 -13.34 -1.05
CA GLU A 232 -17.02 -13.59 -2.50
C GLU A 232 -17.08 -12.30 -3.33
N LYS A 233 -17.40 -11.16 -2.71
CA LYS A 233 -17.45 -9.84 -3.38
C LYS A 233 -16.52 -8.80 -2.76
N ASP A 234 -15.23 -9.14 -2.72
CA ASP A 234 -14.18 -8.13 -2.95
C ASP A 234 -14.21 -7.62 -4.42
N GLU A 235 -14.90 -8.36 -5.29
CA GLU A 235 -14.99 -8.19 -6.75
C GLU A 235 -15.44 -6.81 -7.25
N PHE A 236 -16.39 -6.13 -6.57
CA PHE A 236 -17.04 -4.95 -7.14
C PHE A 236 -16.11 -3.70 -7.19
N ARG A 237 -15.10 -3.66 -6.31
CA ARG A 237 -14.09 -2.58 -6.27
C ARG A 237 -12.72 -3.09 -6.71
N ASP A 238 -12.41 -4.37 -6.50
CA ASP A 238 -11.16 -4.96 -6.99
C ASP A 238 -11.11 -5.02 -8.51
N GLY A 239 -12.22 -5.30 -9.22
CA GLY A 239 -12.19 -5.37 -10.68
C GLY A 239 -11.83 -4.05 -11.37
N ILE A 240 -12.25 -2.89 -10.86
CA ILE A 240 -11.86 -1.58 -11.42
C ILE A 240 -10.40 -1.29 -11.11
N PHE A 241 -9.97 -1.55 -9.88
CA PHE A 241 -8.59 -1.32 -9.46
C PHE A 241 -7.59 -2.24 -10.19
N GLU A 242 -7.93 -3.52 -10.36
CA GLU A 242 -7.14 -4.47 -11.13
C GLU A 242 -7.06 -4.07 -12.60
N LYS A 243 -8.16 -3.56 -13.19
CA LYS A 243 -8.13 -3.01 -14.55
C LYS A 243 -7.16 -1.85 -14.67
N PHE A 244 -7.19 -0.87 -13.76
CA PHE A 244 -6.25 0.24 -13.77
C PHE A 244 -4.81 -0.24 -13.54
N HIS A 245 -4.58 -1.13 -12.58
CA HIS A 245 -3.26 -1.74 -12.35
C HIS A 245 -2.75 -2.45 -13.61
N SER A 246 -3.60 -3.22 -14.28
CA SER A 246 -3.29 -3.90 -15.53
C SER A 246 -2.98 -2.91 -16.66
N ILE A 247 -3.75 -1.83 -16.80
CA ILE A 247 -3.51 -0.77 -17.79
C ILE A 247 -2.16 -0.10 -17.55
N PHE A 248 -1.83 0.28 -16.31
CA PHE A 248 -0.55 0.90 -15.98
C PHE A 248 0.63 -0.06 -16.23
N ASN A 249 0.52 -1.33 -15.81
CA ASN A 249 1.54 -2.35 -16.08
C ASN A 249 1.76 -2.56 -17.58
N THR A 250 0.66 -2.68 -18.33
CA THR A 250 0.70 -2.85 -19.78
C THR A 250 1.32 -1.63 -20.46
N SER A 251 0.98 -0.43 -20.01
CA SER A 251 1.54 0.82 -20.55
C SER A 251 3.05 0.94 -20.29
N LEU A 252 3.51 0.61 -19.07
CA LEU A 252 4.93 0.54 -18.75
C LEU A 252 5.65 -0.52 -19.58
N PHE A 253 5.04 -1.69 -19.74
CA PHE A 253 5.62 -2.77 -20.54
C PHE A 253 5.78 -2.36 -22.01
N TYR A 254 4.77 -1.73 -22.61
CA TYR A 254 4.88 -1.21 -23.97
C TYR A 254 5.96 -0.14 -24.10
N LEU A 255 6.07 0.74 -23.12
CA LEU A 255 7.11 1.77 -23.10
C LEU A 255 8.51 1.13 -23.07
N VAL A 256 8.73 0.10 -22.25
CA VAL A 256 9.99 -0.67 -22.23
C VAL A 256 10.26 -1.36 -23.58
N ILE A 257 9.24 -1.95 -24.22
CA ILE A 257 9.39 -2.56 -25.55
C ILE A 257 9.80 -1.52 -26.60
N ILE A 258 9.14 -0.36 -26.60
CA ILE A 258 9.43 0.74 -27.53
C ILE A 258 10.87 1.23 -27.34
N GLU A 259 11.32 1.38 -26.10
CA GLU A 259 12.70 1.75 -25.78
C GLU A 259 13.71 0.70 -26.27
N LEU A 260 13.49 -0.58 -25.97
CA LEU A 260 14.36 -1.66 -26.41
C LEU A 260 14.44 -1.74 -27.93
N GLY A 261 13.29 -1.62 -28.62
CA GLY A 261 13.24 -1.58 -30.08
C GLY A 261 14.05 -0.41 -30.64
N SER A 262 13.85 0.79 -30.09
CA SER A 262 14.60 1.99 -30.47
C SER A 262 16.11 1.83 -30.26
N PHE A 263 16.52 1.28 -29.11
CA PHE A 263 17.92 1.00 -28.80
C PHE A 263 18.54 0.01 -29.81
N MET A 264 17.85 -1.08 -30.13
CA MET A 264 18.34 -2.09 -31.08
C MET A 264 18.51 -1.51 -32.49
N ILE A 265 17.55 -0.69 -32.95
CA ILE A 265 17.64 0.00 -34.26
C ILE A 265 18.84 0.94 -34.30
N MET A 266 19.05 1.72 -33.24
CA MET A 266 20.18 2.64 -33.12
C MET A 266 21.53 1.90 -33.12
N MET A 267 21.64 0.80 -32.36
CA MET A 267 22.85 -0.02 -32.33
C MET A 267 23.15 -0.68 -33.68
N LEU A 268 22.13 -1.20 -34.36
CA LEU A 268 22.29 -1.78 -35.70
C LEU A 268 22.79 -0.73 -36.70
N THR A 269 22.19 0.47 -36.68
CA THR A 269 22.61 1.59 -37.52
C THR A 269 24.07 1.95 -37.24
N PHE A 270 24.47 2.01 -35.96
CA PHE A 270 25.85 2.26 -35.58
C PHE A 270 26.83 1.23 -36.14
N ILE A 271 26.53 -0.07 -36.01
CA ILE A 271 27.36 -1.15 -36.56
C ILE A 271 27.49 -1.04 -38.08
N ILE A 272 26.39 -0.82 -38.79
CA ILE A 272 26.39 -0.69 -40.26
C ILE A 272 27.23 0.52 -40.70
N SER A 273 27.10 1.65 -40.01
CA SER A 273 27.91 2.85 -40.23
C SER A 273 29.41 2.59 -40.04
N MET A 274 29.78 1.92 -38.95
CA MET A 274 31.19 1.56 -38.67
C MET A 274 31.78 0.65 -39.76
N ILE A 275 31.03 -0.38 -40.19
CA ILE A 275 31.44 -1.28 -41.27
C ILE A 275 31.62 -0.49 -42.57
N SER A 276 30.64 0.35 -42.92
CA SER A 276 30.69 1.15 -44.13
C SER A 276 31.91 2.08 -44.15
N CYS A 277 32.18 2.78 -43.05
CA CYS A 277 33.36 3.64 -42.93
C CYS A 277 34.67 2.86 -42.99
N ALA A 278 34.76 1.68 -42.37
CA ALA A 278 35.94 0.83 -42.47
C ALA A 278 36.21 0.40 -43.93
N ILE A 279 35.16 0.04 -44.67
CA ILE A 279 35.25 -0.31 -46.09
C ILE A 279 35.67 0.90 -46.93
N PHE A 280 35.07 2.08 -46.75
CA PHE A 280 35.47 3.27 -47.50
C PHE A 280 36.91 3.69 -47.21
N ASN A 281 37.34 3.62 -45.95
CA ASN A 281 38.72 3.94 -45.57
C ASN A 281 39.74 2.96 -46.16
N SER A 282 39.41 1.66 -46.28
CA SER A 282 40.30 0.69 -46.90
C SER A 282 40.46 0.91 -48.41
N PHE A 283 39.47 1.50 -49.09
CA PHE A 283 39.59 1.93 -50.48
C PHE A 283 40.28 3.29 -50.66
N ALA A 284 40.32 4.14 -49.63
CA ALA A 284 40.88 5.49 -49.70
C ALA A 284 42.37 5.59 -49.33
N THR A 285 42.95 4.56 -48.70
CA THR A 285 44.39 4.49 -48.43
C THR A 285 45.18 4.19 -49.71
N PRO A 286 46.07 5.10 -50.19
CA PRO A 286 46.92 4.81 -51.34
C PRO A 286 47.99 3.77 -50.95
N HIS A 287 48.13 2.73 -51.77
CA HIS A 287 49.27 1.81 -51.71
C HIS A 287 50.56 2.49 -52.18
#